data_AF-A0A955XEL5-F1
#
_entry.id   AF-A0A955XEL5-F1
#
_cell.length_a   1.000
_cell.length_b   1.000
_cell.length_c   1.000
_cell.angle_alpha   90.00
_cell.angle_beta   90.00
_cell.angle_gamma   90.00
#
_symmetry.space_group_name_H-M   'P 1'
#
loop_
_entity.id
_entity.type
_entity.pdbx_description
1 polymer ?
#
loop_
_entity_poly.entity_id
_entity_poly.type
_entity_poly.pdbx_seq_one_letter_code
_entity_poly.pdbx_strand_id
1 'polypeptide(L)'
;GAGAALAQGVGSPLLAPQDAALDLRASAPPRVETVAILILSGEESGIPLSEVYAAARSAIERHTALSVAPLDAIGLAVREAAVRECAGKAACFARRVRGQGSGLLLTISVDRLGSADEGLLLGLRLVDVNAEDEIGATGDEIPAGMSMVGAMEQQMPDVFPKTIWDQIGTLMVETDPLNAEVTLGGRSCASPCELKRMLPGTYEVTIRKSGYVDWRGPVTVLAQQNVTLRQTLQEPDAGIVSSPWLWGGVAVAVAAIGVGTFLALRPEDRLVNVCVAKDPTDCVGLQ
;
A
#
# COMPACT_ATOMS: atom_id res chain seq x y z
N GLY A 1 31.09 -70.19 -30.81
CA GLY A 1 31.59 -69.16 -29.87
C GLY A 1 30.48 -68.14 -29.73
N ALA A 2 29.96 -67.90 -28.53
CA ALA A 2 30.41 -66.82 -27.63
C ALA A 2 30.16 -65.44 -28.27
N GLY A 3 29.41 -64.50 -27.70
CA GLY A 3 28.84 -64.37 -26.37
C GLY A 3 27.87 -63.18 -26.33
N ALA A 4 27.22 -63.05 -25.17
CA ALA A 4 26.14 -62.11 -24.85
C ALA A 4 26.55 -60.63 -24.83
N ALA A 5 25.56 -59.74 -25.00
CA ALA A 5 25.43 -58.49 -24.24
C ALA A 5 23.98 -57.99 -24.28
N LEU A 6 23.31 -58.09 -23.13
CA LEU A 6 21.99 -57.51 -22.83
C LEU A 6 22.18 -56.01 -22.55
N ALA A 7 21.56 -55.14 -23.35
CA ALA A 7 21.46 -53.72 -23.05
C ALA A 7 20.14 -53.45 -22.32
N GLN A 8 20.25 -52.99 -21.07
CA GLN A 8 19.15 -52.61 -20.21
C GLN A 8 18.58 -51.25 -20.66
N GLY A 9 17.28 -51.19 -20.90
CA GLY A 9 16.56 -49.94 -21.14
C GLY A 9 16.40 -49.19 -19.83
N VAL A 10 17.13 -48.10 -19.68
CA VAL A 10 16.98 -47.16 -18.56
C VAL A 10 15.82 -46.23 -18.90
N GLY A 11 14.69 -46.42 -18.20
CA GLY A 11 13.59 -45.47 -18.20
C GLY A 11 14.01 -44.20 -17.46
N SER A 12 14.03 -43.08 -18.18
CA SER A 12 14.17 -41.75 -17.58
C SER A 12 12.92 -41.42 -16.76
N PRO A 13 13.03 -41.12 -15.46
CA PRO A 13 11.92 -40.53 -14.73
C PRO A 13 11.74 -39.08 -15.19
N LEU A 14 10.53 -38.78 -15.66
CA LEU A 14 10.01 -37.42 -15.85
C LEU A 14 10.24 -36.63 -14.56
N LEU A 15 11.17 -35.67 -14.58
CA LEU A 15 11.22 -34.63 -13.57
C LEU A 15 9.94 -33.79 -13.70
N ALA A 16 9.10 -33.86 -12.68
CA ALA A 16 8.06 -32.88 -12.44
C ALA A 16 8.70 -31.48 -12.34
N PRO A 17 8.06 -30.41 -12.86
CA PRO A 17 8.53 -29.06 -12.63
C PRO A 17 8.43 -28.79 -11.12
N GLN A 18 9.59 -28.57 -10.51
CA GLN A 18 9.69 -28.16 -9.12
C GLN A 18 8.98 -26.82 -8.98
N ASP A 19 8.02 -26.81 -8.06
CA ASP A 19 7.33 -25.63 -7.58
C ASP A 19 8.33 -24.49 -7.35
N ALA A 20 8.21 -23.45 -8.18
CA ALA A 20 8.77 -22.14 -7.86
C ALA A 20 7.98 -21.60 -6.67
N ALA A 21 8.29 -22.09 -5.48
CA ALA A 21 7.98 -21.43 -4.23
C ALA A 21 8.74 -20.09 -4.26
N LEU A 22 8.07 -19.09 -4.84
CA LEU A 22 8.51 -17.71 -4.84
C LEU A 22 8.79 -17.34 -3.37
N ASP A 23 10.04 -17.02 -3.09
CA ASP A 23 10.54 -16.70 -1.75
C ASP A 23 9.91 -15.36 -1.29
N LEU A 24 8.68 -15.43 -0.79
CA LEU A 24 7.78 -14.31 -0.45
C LEU A 24 8.17 -13.58 0.85
N ARG A 25 9.33 -13.87 1.44
CA ARG A 25 9.65 -13.43 2.82
C ARG A 25 10.39 -12.10 2.96
N ALA A 26 10.65 -11.37 1.88
CA ALA A 26 11.21 -10.02 1.99
C ALA A 26 10.93 -9.12 0.77
N SER A 27 9.75 -9.23 0.15
CA SER A 27 9.37 -8.33 -0.94
C SER A 27 8.89 -7.00 -0.34
N ALA A 28 9.59 -5.90 -0.64
CA ALA A 28 9.08 -4.56 -0.34
C ALA A 28 7.65 -4.41 -0.89
N PRO A 29 6.75 -3.69 -0.18
CA PRO A 29 5.38 -3.56 -0.64
C PRO A 29 5.36 -2.99 -2.06
N PRO A 30 4.54 -3.55 -2.96
CA PRO A 30 4.48 -3.10 -4.35
C PRO A 30 4.06 -1.63 -4.38
N ARG A 31 4.84 -0.79 -5.09
CA ARG A 31 4.56 0.64 -5.19
C ARG A 31 3.44 0.88 -6.20
N VAL A 32 2.42 1.61 -5.77
CA VAL A 32 1.36 2.08 -6.66
C VAL A 32 1.94 3.14 -7.58
N GLU A 33 1.87 2.89 -8.88
CA GLU A 33 2.28 3.84 -9.89
C GLU A 33 1.15 4.82 -10.24
N THR A 34 1.52 6.04 -10.61
CA THR A 34 0.60 7.08 -11.02
C THR A 34 0.55 7.18 -12.54
N VAL A 35 -0.67 7.16 -13.11
CA VAL A 35 -0.94 7.38 -14.53
C VAL A 35 -1.58 8.75 -14.73
N ALA A 36 -0.96 9.58 -15.57
CA ALA A 36 -1.60 10.80 -16.07
C ALA A 36 -2.38 10.50 -17.35
N ILE A 37 -3.50 11.21 -17.54
CA ILE A 37 -4.32 11.11 -18.74
C ILE A 37 -4.19 12.40 -19.54
N LEU A 38 -3.83 12.28 -20.81
CA LEU A 38 -3.71 13.39 -21.75
C LEU A 38 -4.66 13.17 -22.92
N ILE A 39 -5.72 13.97 -22.98
CA ILE A 39 -6.69 13.89 -24.08
C ILE A 39 -6.22 14.86 -25.18
N LEU A 40 -5.99 14.32 -26.38
CA LEU A 40 -5.38 15.02 -27.52
C LEU A 40 -6.40 15.69 -28.44
N SER A 41 -7.60 15.10 -28.57
CA SER A 41 -8.67 15.58 -29.45
C SER A 41 -10.00 15.17 -28.82
N GLY A 42 -10.94 16.12 -28.72
CA GLY A 42 -12.22 15.92 -28.04
C GLY A 42 -13.24 17.05 -28.25
N GLU A 43 -12.79 18.28 -28.49
CA GLU A 43 -13.71 19.42 -28.60
C GLU A 43 -14.46 19.44 -29.96
N GLU A 44 -13.84 18.97 -31.05
CA GLU A 44 -14.50 18.83 -32.36
C GLU A 44 -15.38 17.59 -32.47
N SER A 45 -15.20 16.59 -31.59
CA SER A 45 -16.04 15.38 -31.58
C SER A 45 -17.36 15.58 -30.83
N GLY A 46 -17.55 16.74 -30.18
CA GLY A 46 -18.78 17.10 -29.46
C GLY A 46 -18.92 16.40 -28.10
N ILE A 47 -17.85 15.78 -27.59
CA ILE A 47 -17.83 15.09 -26.29
C ILE A 47 -17.01 15.92 -25.30
N PRO A 48 -17.58 16.27 -24.12
CA PRO A 48 -16.85 17.04 -23.14
C PRO A 48 -15.63 16.27 -22.63
N LEU A 49 -14.49 16.96 -22.52
CA LEU A 49 -13.23 16.44 -22.01
C LEU A 49 -13.39 15.69 -20.66
N SER A 50 -14.27 16.21 -19.80
CA SER A 50 -14.57 15.64 -18.49
C SER A 50 -15.22 14.26 -18.58
N GLU A 51 -16.03 13.99 -19.61
CA GLU A 51 -16.67 12.70 -19.81
C GLU A 51 -15.65 11.64 -20.25
N VAL A 52 -14.79 11.96 -21.21
CA VAL A 52 -13.70 11.08 -21.65
C VAL A 52 -12.75 10.78 -20.48
N TYR A 53 -12.36 11.82 -19.73
CA TYR A 53 -11.51 11.66 -18.55
C TYR A 53 -12.19 10.80 -17.48
N ALA A 54 -13.47 11.04 -17.19
CA ALA A 54 -14.21 10.26 -16.20
C ALA A 54 -14.35 8.79 -16.60
N ALA A 55 -14.64 8.51 -17.89
CA ALA A 55 -14.70 7.16 -18.42
C ALA A 55 -13.35 6.43 -18.31
N ALA A 56 -12.27 7.08 -18.73
CA ALA A 56 -10.92 6.55 -18.62
C ALA A 56 -10.51 6.27 -17.18
N ARG A 57 -10.70 7.25 -16.30
CA ARG A 57 -10.42 7.10 -14.87
C ARG A 57 -11.19 5.93 -14.28
N SER A 58 -12.49 5.84 -14.58
CA SER A 58 -13.38 4.80 -14.05
C SER A 58 -12.95 3.40 -14.51
N ALA A 59 -12.59 3.22 -15.77
CA ALA A 59 -12.07 1.95 -16.29
C ALA A 59 -10.72 1.57 -15.63
N ILE A 60 -9.75 2.50 -15.56
CA ILE A 60 -8.45 2.22 -14.92
C ILE A 60 -8.62 1.88 -13.44
N GLU A 61 -9.41 2.65 -12.70
CA GLU A 61 -9.59 2.45 -11.27
C GLU A 61 -10.37 1.17 -10.94
N ARG A 62 -11.22 0.66 -11.85
CA ARG A 62 -11.92 -0.62 -11.65
C ARG A 62 -11.02 -1.82 -11.85
N HIS A 63 -10.13 -1.76 -12.83
CA HIS A 63 -9.35 -2.92 -13.27
C HIS A 63 -7.90 -2.91 -12.77
N THR A 64 -7.43 -1.81 -12.18
CA THR A 64 -6.03 -1.67 -11.75
C THR A 64 -5.90 -1.02 -10.37
N ALA A 65 -4.73 -1.20 -9.76
CA ALA A 65 -4.35 -0.48 -8.55
C ALA A 65 -3.69 0.88 -8.84
N LEU A 66 -3.60 1.29 -10.11
CA LEU A 66 -2.97 2.56 -10.50
C LEU A 66 -3.70 3.75 -9.87
N SER A 67 -2.92 4.78 -9.52
CA SER A 67 -3.45 6.07 -9.10
C SER A 67 -3.62 6.96 -10.34
N VAL A 68 -4.85 7.39 -10.63
CA VAL A 68 -5.09 8.30 -11.75
C VAL A 68 -4.85 9.74 -11.30
N ALA A 69 -3.88 10.40 -11.92
CA ALA A 69 -3.57 11.79 -11.63
C ALA A 69 -4.72 12.72 -12.05
N PRO A 70 -4.98 13.82 -11.33
CA PRO A 70 -6.04 14.75 -11.69
C PRO A 70 -5.79 15.39 -13.07
N LEU A 71 -6.86 15.90 -13.70
CA LEU A 71 -6.81 16.43 -15.08
C LEU A 71 -5.84 17.61 -15.25
N ASP A 72 -5.53 18.32 -14.17
CA ASP A 72 -4.60 19.44 -14.09
C ASP A 72 -3.17 19.05 -13.66
N ALA A 73 -2.90 17.76 -13.44
CA ALA A 73 -1.58 17.27 -13.05
C ALA A 73 -0.50 17.60 -14.10
N ILE A 74 -0.88 17.67 -15.38
CA ILE A 74 -0.03 18.19 -16.45
C ILE A 74 -0.44 19.65 -16.68
N GLY A 75 0.49 20.57 -16.44
CA GLY A 75 0.22 22.00 -16.61
C GLY A 75 -0.29 22.33 -18.03
N LEU A 76 -1.25 23.26 -18.13
CA LEU A 76 -1.90 23.63 -19.39
C LEU A 76 -0.90 23.97 -20.51
N ALA A 77 0.10 24.79 -20.20
CA ALA A 77 1.15 25.17 -21.16
C ALA A 77 2.00 23.98 -21.63
N VAL A 78 2.23 23.00 -20.76
CA VAL A 78 2.95 21.76 -21.12
C VAL A 78 2.10 20.92 -22.06
N ARG A 79 0.82 20.76 -21.75
CA ARG A 79 -0.15 20.03 -22.58
C ARG A 79 -0.28 20.65 -23.98
N GLU A 80 -0.49 21.96 -24.07
CA GLU A 80 -0.65 22.65 -25.36
C GLU A 80 0.62 22.54 -26.22
N ALA A 81 1.79 22.71 -25.61
CA ALA A 81 3.06 22.52 -26.31
C ALA A 81 3.23 21.07 -26.78
N ALA A 82 2.92 20.08 -25.92
CA ALA A 82 3.02 18.67 -26.26
C ALA A 82 2.12 18.30 -27.44
N VAL A 83 0.85 18.73 -27.43
CA VAL A 83 -0.09 18.47 -28.52
C VAL A 83 0.40 19.07 -29.84
N ARG A 84 0.94 20.30 -29.80
CA ARG A 84 1.42 21.01 -30.99
C ARG A 84 2.72 20.45 -31.56
N GLU A 85 3.67 20.08 -30.71
CA GLU A 85 5.04 19.75 -31.10
C GLU A 85 5.25 18.25 -31.31
N CYS A 86 4.52 17.40 -30.59
CA CYS A 86 4.79 15.96 -30.59
C CYS A 86 4.11 15.19 -31.71
N ALA A 87 3.12 15.77 -32.39
CA ALA A 87 2.45 15.17 -33.56
C ALA A 87 2.09 13.67 -33.36
N GLY A 88 1.59 13.31 -32.18
CA GLY A 88 1.21 11.92 -31.86
C GLY A 88 2.34 10.99 -31.40
N LYS A 89 3.61 11.40 -31.41
CA LYS A 89 4.76 10.52 -31.08
C LYS A 89 4.90 10.26 -29.58
N ALA A 90 4.79 8.99 -29.18
CA ALA A 90 4.84 8.51 -27.80
C ALA A 90 6.06 9.05 -27.01
N ALA A 91 7.28 8.83 -27.52
CA ALA A 91 8.51 9.27 -26.87
C ALA A 91 8.60 10.80 -26.71
N CYS A 92 8.03 11.58 -27.64
CA CYS A 92 8.00 13.04 -27.50
C CYS A 92 7.08 13.45 -26.34
N PHE A 93 5.89 12.85 -26.24
CA PHE A 93 4.97 13.11 -25.14
C PHE A 93 5.59 12.74 -23.80
N ALA A 94 6.19 11.55 -23.68
CA ALA A 94 6.92 11.12 -22.48
C ALA A 94 7.94 12.17 -22.03
N ARG A 95 8.83 12.61 -22.93
CA ARG A 95 9.82 13.65 -22.62
C ARG A 95 9.19 14.95 -22.14
N ARG A 96 8.08 15.36 -22.74
CA ARG A 96 7.47 16.66 -22.46
C ARG A 96 6.76 16.70 -21.12
N VAL A 97 6.18 15.56 -20.69
CA VAL A 97 5.49 15.41 -19.39
C VAL A 97 6.40 14.86 -18.28
N ARG A 98 7.65 14.53 -18.59
CA ARG A 98 8.61 14.05 -17.60
C ARG A 98 8.79 15.07 -16.48
N GLY A 99 8.78 14.58 -15.22
CA GLY A 99 8.87 15.44 -14.04
C GLY A 99 7.53 16.07 -13.61
N GLN A 100 6.40 15.71 -14.23
CA GLN A 100 5.06 16.08 -13.75
C GLN A 100 4.49 15.11 -12.68
N GLY A 101 5.32 14.20 -12.16
CA GLY A 101 4.96 13.31 -11.05
C GLY A 101 4.27 11.99 -11.41
N SER A 102 4.05 11.72 -12.70
CA SER A 102 3.47 10.45 -13.18
C SER A 102 4.53 9.56 -13.82
N GLY A 103 4.49 8.25 -13.48
CA GLY A 103 5.34 7.23 -14.11
C GLY A 103 4.80 6.76 -15.46
N LEU A 104 3.47 6.79 -15.61
CA LEU A 104 2.77 6.42 -16.83
C LEU A 104 2.01 7.60 -17.44
N LEU A 105 1.88 7.59 -18.76
CA LEU A 105 1.06 8.51 -19.52
C LEU A 105 0.11 7.73 -20.44
N LEU A 106 -1.19 7.92 -20.24
CA LEU A 106 -2.23 7.47 -21.16
C LEU A 106 -2.67 8.63 -22.04
N THR A 107 -2.38 8.58 -23.34
CA THR A 107 -2.92 9.53 -24.32
C THR A 107 -4.21 8.99 -24.92
N ILE A 108 -5.23 9.83 -25.02
CA ILE A 108 -6.55 9.48 -25.57
C ILE A 108 -6.89 10.45 -26.71
N SER A 109 -7.27 9.95 -27.87
CA SER A 109 -7.81 10.74 -28.98
C SER A 109 -9.22 10.28 -29.30
N VAL A 110 -10.14 11.22 -29.44
CA VAL A 110 -11.52 10.95 -29.85
C VAL A 110 -11.85 11.79 -31.07
N ASP A 111 -11.98 11.13 -32.20
CA ASP A 111 -12.24 11.78 -33.49
C ASP A 111 -13.56 11.25 -34.09
N ARG A 112 -14.34 12.12 -34.72
CA ARG A 112 -15.63 11.73 -35.31
C ARG A 112 -15.43 11.23 -36.74
N LEU A 113 -15.97 10.05 -37.05
CA LEU A 113 -15.96 9.50 -38.41
C LEU A 113 -17.11 10.07 -39.22
N GLY A 114 -17.01 11.32 -39.65
CA GLY A 114 -18.04 11.92 -40.50
C GLY A 114 -19.26 12.44 -39.73
N SER A 115 -20.46 11.97 -40.09
CA SER A 115 -21.74 12.43 -39.55
C SER A 115 -22.04 11.85 -38.16
N ALA A 116 -23.05 12.38 -37.46
CA ALA A 116 -23.32 12.04 -36.06
C ALA A 116 -23.66 10.56 -35.79
N ASP A 117 -24.04 9.82 -36.83
CA ASP A 117 -24.48 8.42 -36.73
C ASP A 117 -23.42 7.40 -37.17
N GLU A 118 -22.26 7.86 -37.68
CA GLU A 118 -21.20 7.02 -38.24
C GLU A 118 -20.14 6.58 -37.21
N GLY A 119 -20.28 6.99 -35.95
CA GLY A 119 -19.44 6.53 -34.84
C GLY A 119 -18.21 7.42 -34.57
N LEU A 120 -17.38 6.97 -33.64
CA LEU A 120 -16.19 7.68 -33.17
C LEU A 120 -14.97 6.79 -33.29
N LEU A 121 -13.83 7.32 -33.69
CA LEU A 121 -12.54 6.68 -33.50
C LEU A 121 -12.04 6.99 -32.09
N LEU A 122 -11.81 5.95 -31.29
CA LEU A 122 -11.13 6.06 -30.01
C LEU A 122 -9.72 5.51 -30.16
N GLY A 123 -8.74 6.40 -30.04
CA GLY A 123 -7.33 6.04 -29.96
C GLY A 123 -6.86 6.09 -28.52
N LEU A 124 -6.22 5.02 -28.06
CA LEU A 124 -5.62 4.90 -26.73
C LEU A 124 -4.16 4.53 -26.90
N ARG A 125 -3.28 5.13 -26.10
CA ARG A 125 -1.86 4.77 -26.07
C ARG A 125 -1.29 4.99 -24.68
N LEU A 126 -0.63 3.96 -24.14
CA LEU A 126 0.03 3.99 -22.85
C LEU A 126 1.55 4.02 -23.04
N VAL A 127 2.22 4.90 -22.30
CA VAL A 127 3.65 5.16 -22.42
C VAL A 127 4.28 5.19 -21.04
N ASP A 128 5.45 4.55 -20.89
CA ASP A 128 6.31 4.72 -19.73
C ASP A 128 7.07 6.05 -19.87
N VAL A 129 6.81 6.99 -18.96
CA VAL A 129 7.37 8.34 -19.02
C VAL A 129 8.87 8.34 -18.73
N ASN A 130 9.35 7.39 -17.93
CA ASN A 130 10.75 7.29 -17.51
C ASN A 130 11.60 6.58 -18.57
N ALA A 131 11.07 5.49 -19.13
CA ALA A 131 11.74 4.73 -20.18
C ALA A 131 11.59 5.35 -21.59
N GLU A 132 10.66 6.30 -21.74
CA GLU A 132 10.24 6.87 -23.04
C GLU A 132 9.72 5.82 -24.03
N ASP A 133 9.19 4.70 -23.51
CA ASP A 133 8.79 3.54 -24.30
C ASP A 133 7.26 3.40 -24.40
N GLU A 134 6.79 2.97 -25.57
CA GLU A 134 5.36 2.71 -25.78
C GLU A 134 5.03 1.32 -25.23
N ILE A 135 4.13 1.26 -24.23
CA ILE A 135 3.72 0.01 -23.62
C ILE A 135 2.66 -0.68 -24.47
N GLY A 136 1.73 0.09 -25.03
CA GLY A 136 0.65 -0.41 -25.87
C GLY A 136 -0.16 0.72 -26.49
N ALA A 137 -0.81 0.41 -27.60
CA ALA A 137 -1.71 1.32 -28.30
C ALA A 137 -2.82 0.54 -29.00
N THR A 138 -4.01 1.12 -29.03
CA THR A 138 -5.13 0.65 -29.86
C THR A 138 -5.89 1.85 -30.45
N GLY A 139 -6.65 1.60 -31.50
CA GLY A 139 -7.37 2.63 -32.23
C GLY A 139 -8.52 2.01 -33.01
N ASP A 140 -9.67 1.88 -32.36
CA ASP A 140 -10.84 1.21 -32.94
C ASP A 140 -12.07 2.13 -32.99
N GLU A 141 -12.97 1.80 -33.91
CA GLU A 141 -14.26 2.45 -34.06
C GLU A 141 -15.20 2.06 -32.91
N ILE A 142 -15.79 3.07 -32.26
CA ILE A 142 -16.86 2.90 -31.28
C ILE A 142 -18.20 2.91 -32.03
N PRO A 143 -18.99 1.81 -31.94
CA PRO A 143 -20.32 1.78 -32.51
C PRO A 143 -21.24 2.85 -31.91
N ALA A 144 -22.11 3.42 -32.73
CA ALA A 144 -23.15 4.33 -32.25
C ALA A 144 -24.02 3.67 -31.17
N GLY A 145 -24.23 4.38 -30.05
CA GLY A 145 -25.02 3.91 -28.92
C GLY A 145 -24.26 3.15 -27.83
N MET A 146 -22.97 2.86 -28.02
CA MET A 146 -22.12 2.36 -26.94
C MET A 146 -21.77 3.50 -25.97
N SER A 147 -21.74 3.22 -24.67
CA SER A 147 -21.29 4.21 -23.68
C SER A 147 -19.78 4.41 -23.76
N MET A 148 -19.30 5.63 -23.54
CA MET A 148 -17.86 5.92 -23.50
C MET A 148 -17.13 5.06 -22.46
N VAL A 149 -17.79 4.77 -21.32
CA VAL A 149 -17.27 3.88 -20.28
C VAL A 149 -17.07 2.46 -20.82
N GLY A 150 -18.09 1.90 -21.49
CA GLY A 150 -18.02 0.54 -22.04
C GLY A 150 -16.99 0.42 -23.18
N ALA A 151 -16.91 1.43 -24.05
CA ALA A 151 -15.90 1.47 -25.10
C ALA A 151 -14.48 1.49 -24.51
N MET A 152 -14.26 2.30 -23.47
CA MET A 152 -12.99 2.40 -22.77
C MET A 152 -12.62 1.07 -22.08
N GLU A 153 -13.57 0.42 -21.40
CA GLU A 153 -13.36 -0.89 -20.77
C GLU A 153 -13.04 -1.99 -21.79
N GLN A 154 -13.65 -1.93 -22.97
CA GLN A 154 -13.43 -2.93 -24.02
C GLN A 154 -12.04 -2.82 -24.65
N GLN A 155 -11.54 -1.59 -24.85
CA GLN A 155 -10.27 -1.34 -25.56
C GLN A 155 -9.05 -1.28 -24.63
N MET A 156 -9.21 -0.91 -23.36
CA MET A 156 -8.07 -0.82 -22.43
C MET A 156 -7.24 -2.10 -22.22
N PRO A 157 -7.80 -3.32 -22.24
CA PRO A 157 -7.03 -4.56 -22.12
C PRO A 157 -5.94 -4.74 -23.20
N ASP A 158 -6.11 -4.11 -24.38
CA ASP A 158 -5.12 -4.15 -25.47
C ASP A 158 -3.98 -3.13 -25.28
N VAL A 159 -4.22 -2.12 -24.44
CA VAL A 159 -3.29 -1.02 -24.16
C VAL A 159 -2.45 -1.29 -22.90
N PHE A 160 -3.07 -1.90 -21.89
CA PHE A 160 -2.39 -2.23 -20.64
C PHE A 160 -1.81 -3.65 -20.69
N PRO A 161 -0.60 -3.86 -20.16
CA PRO A 161 -0.04 -5.21 -20.10
C PRO A 161 -0.88 -6.06 -19.14
N LYS A 162 -0.99 -7.36 -19.45
CA LYS A 162 -1.72 -8.35 -18.63
C LYS A 162 -1.20 -8.47 -17.19
N THR A 163 0.00 -7.96 -16.91
CA THR A 163 0.60 -7.88 -15.57
C THR A 163 0.05 -6.75 -14.72
N ILE A 164 -0.68 -5.80 -15.30
CA ILE A 164 -1.30 -4.65 -14.63
C ILE A 164 -2.83 -4.75 -14.70
N TRP A 165 -3.38 -5.08 -15.87
CA TRP A 165 -4.83 -5.15 -16.08
C TRP A 165 -5.45 -6.36 -15.38
N ASP A 166 -6.48 -6.12 -14.56
CA ASP A 166 -7.14 -7.10 -13.69
C ASP A 166 -6.21 -7.83 -12.72
N GLN A 167 -5.00 -7.32 -12.50
CA GLN A 167 -4.04 -7.86 -11.54
C GLN A 167 -4.17 -7.16 -10.19
N ILE A 168 -5.37 -7.21 -9.61
CA ILE A 168 -5.66 -6.65 -8.29
C ILE A 168 -6.33 -7.68 -7.39
N GLY A 169 -6.08 -7.59 -6.10
CA GLY A 169 -6.74 -8.38 -5.07
C GLY A 169 -7.57 -7.52 -4.11
N THR A 170 -8.29 -8.21 -3.23
CA THR A 170 -9.05 -7.61 -2.14
C THR A 170 -8.65 -8.24 -0.82
N LEU A 171 -8.52 -7.43 0.23
CA LEU A 171 -8.29 -7.90 1.60
C LEU A 171 -9.47 -7.52 2.50
N MET A 172 -10.14 -8.49 3.09
CA MET A 172 -11.08 -8.30 4.18
C MET A 172 -10.34 -8.46 5.51
N VAL A 173 -10.48 -7.50 6.41
CA VAL A 173 -9.89 -7.57 7.76
C VAL A 173 -11.01 -7.56 8.79
N GLU A 174 -11.06 -8.62 9.60
CA GLU A 174 -12.00 -8.79 10.71
C GLU A 174 -11.19 -8.91 12.00
N THR A 175 -11.63 -8.21 13.06
CA THR A 175 -10.96 -8.28 14.35
C THR A 175 -11.92 -8.50 15.49
N ASP A 176 -11.39 -9.07 16.57
CA ASP A 176 -12.08 -9.15 17.86
C ASP A 176 -11.17 -8.54 18.94
N PRO A 177 -11.53 -7.40 19.55
CA PRO A 177 -12.78 -6.65 19.38
C PRO A 177 -12.88 -5.90 18.05
N LEU A 178 -14.11 -5.49 17.71
CA LEU A 178 -14.39 -4.65 16.53
C LEU A 178 -13.86 -3.22 16.69
N ASN A 179 -13.85 -2.48 15.57
CA ASN A 179 -13.36 -1.11 15.47
C ASN A 179 -11.90 -0.99 15.91
N ALA A 180 -11.06 -1.95 15.53
CA ALA A 180 -9.61 -1.81 15.64
C ALA A 180 -9.09 -1.01 14.46
N GLU A 181 -8.10 -0.16 14.71
CA GLU A 181 -7.40 0.58 13.66
C GLU A 181 -6.46 -0.36 12.92
N VAL A 182 -6.69 -0.53 11.64
CA VAL A 182 -5.89 -1.37 10.74
C VAL A 182 -5.10 -0.46 9.83
N THR A 183 -3.79 -0.70 9.72
CA THR A 183 -2.89 0.02 8.81
C THR A 183 -2.09 -0.97 7.97
N LEU A 184 -2.04 -0.76 6.65
CA LEU A 184 -1.19 -1.51 5.72
C LEU A 184 -0.93 -0.72 4.44
N GLY A 185 0.29 -0.81 3.90
CA GLY A 185 0.62 -0.24 2.59
C GLY A 185 0.27 1.25 2.44
N GLY A 186 0.35 2.04 3.52
CA GLY A 186 -0.03 3.46 3.55
C GLY A 186 -1.53 3.74 3.61
N ARG A 187 -2.38 2.70 3.70
CA ARG A 187 -3.83 2.81 3.87
C ARG A 187 -4.21 2.51 5.32
N SER A 188 -5.28 3.13 5.81
CA SER A 188 -5.87 2.84 7.12
C SER A 188 -7.38 2.65 7.04
N CYS A 189 -7.92 1.77 7.88
CA CYS A 189 -9.37 1.58 8.06
C CYS A 189 -9.68 1.09 9.48
N ALA A 190 -10.96 1.16 9.87
CA ALA A 190 -11.45 0.54 11.10
C ALA A 190 -12.10 -0.81 10.76
N SER A 191 -11.73 -1.87 11.48
CA SER A 191 -12.28 -3.22 11.27
C SER A 191 -13.73 -3.35 11.77
N PRO A 192 -14.58 -4.18 11.13
CA PRO A 192 -14.32 -4.89 9.88
C PRO A 192 -14.23 -3.95 8.69
N CYS A 193 -13.23 -4.15 7.82
CA CYS A 193 -13.07 -3.33 6.61
C CYS A 193 -12.59 -4.15 5.41
N GLU A 194 -13.00 -3.70 4.23
CA GLU A 194 -12.61 -4.27 2.94
C GLU A 194 -11.68 -3.29 2.20
N LEU A 195 -10.48 -3.76 1.85
CA LEU A 195 -9.48 -3.02 1.08
C LEU A 195 -9.40 -3.60 -0.33
N LYS A 196 -10.09 -2.94 -1.27
CA LYS A 196 -10.09 -3.27 -2.70
C LYS A 196 -8.87 -2.68 -3.42
N ARG A 197 -8.65 -3.12 -4.67
CA ARG A 197 -7.61 -2.60 -5.59
C ARG A 197 -6.20 -2.69 -5.01
N MET A 198 -5.90 -3.82 -4.37
CA MET A 198 -4.57 -4.05 -3.82
C MET A 198 -3.67 -4.70 -4.88
N LEU A 199 -2.44 -4.22 -5.00
CA LEU A 199 -1.44 -4.90 -5.82
C LEU A 199 -1.12 -6.27 -5.19
N PRO A 200 -0.90 -7.32 -6.01
CA PRO A 200 -0.43 -8.60 -5.50
C PRO A 200 0.92 -8.43 -4.81
N GLY A 201 1.06 -9.01 -3.62
CA GLY A 201 2.26 -8.89 -2.82
C GLY A 201 2.02 -9.15 -1.34
N THR A 202 3.11 -9.13 -0.58
CA THR A 202 3.08 -9.30 0.88
C THR A 202 3.11 -7.92 1.55
N TYR A 203 2.17 -7.70 2.47
CA TYR A 203 2.00 -6.47 3.21
C TYR A 203 2.18 -6.73 4.71
N GLU A 204 2.93 -5.88 5.39
CA GLU A 204 2.92 -5.81 6.85
C GLU A 204 1.67 -5.07 7.31
N VAL A 205 0.84 -5.76 8.09
CA VAL A 205 -0.39 -5.21 8.66
C VAL A 205 -0.14 -4.90 10.12
N THR A 206 -0.50 -3.69 10.56
CA THR A 206 -0.52 -3.33 11.98
C THR A 206 -1.97 -3.08 12.41
N ILE A 207 -2.39 -3.77 13.47
CA ILE A 207 -3.74 -3.66 14.06
C ILE A 207 -3.60 -3.12 15.48
N ARG A 208 -4.32 -2.04 15.80
CA ARG A 208 -4.30 -1.38 17.10
C ARG A 208 -5.69 -1.20 17.67
N LYS A 209 -5.80 -1.35 18.99
CA LYS A 209 -7.01 -1.01 19.75
C LYS A 209 -6.63 -0.57 21.15
N SER A 210 -7.23 0.51 21.62
CA SER A 210 -7.05 0.98 22.99
C SER A 210 -7.39 -0.12 24.01
N GLY A 211 -6.48 -0.39 24.95
CA GLY A 211 -6.66 -1.45 25.95
C GLY A 211 -6.23 -2.85 25.50
N TYR A 212 -5.68 -2.98 24.28
CA TYR A 212 -5.17 -4.23 23.74
C TYR A 212 -3.71 -4.07 23.30
N VAL A 213 -3.01 -5.20 23.19
CA VAL A 213 -1.66 -5.29 22.64
C VAL A 213 -1.72 -5.13 21.12
N ASP A 214 -0.87 -4.25 20.56
CA ASP A 214 -0.68 -4.09 19.12
C ASP A 214 -0.35 -5.44 18.46
N TRP A 215 -1.07 -5.79 17.41
CA TRP A 215 -0.72 -6.93 16.56
C TRP A 215 -0.03 -6.46 15.28
N ARG A 216 1.02 -7.18 14.88
CA ARG A 216 1.71 -6.98 13.60
C ARG A 216 1.95 -8.32 12.93
N GLY A 217 1.70 -8.40 11.63
CA GLY A 217 2.02 -9.60 10.88
C GLY A 217 1.88 -9.42 9.36
N PRO A 218 2.51 -10.32 8.59
CA PRO A 218 2.42 -10.30 7.14
C PRO A 218 1.09 -10.88 6.65
N VAL A 219 0.54 -10.28 5.60
CA VAL A 219 -0.54 -10.85 4.79
C VAL A 219 -0.14 -10.86 3.33
N THR A 220 -0.37 -11.97 2.63
CA THR A 220 -0.11 -12.04 1.18
C THR A 220 -1.42 -11.87 0.43
N VAL A 221 -1.48 -10.84 -0.41
CA VAL A 221 -2.59 -10.59 -1.32
C VAL A 221 -2.21 -11.15 -2.69
N LEU A 222 -3.09 -11.98 -3.24
CA LEU A 222 -2.92 -12.58 -4.56
C LEU A 222 -3.79 -11.87 -5.59
N ALA A 223 -3.34 -11.86 -6.85
CA ALA A 223 -4.11 -11.30 -7.95
C ALA A 223 -5.47 -12.00 -8.08
N GLN A 224 -6.52 -11.22 -8.32
CA GLN A 224 -7.89 -11.69 -8.58
C GLN A 224 -8.48 -12.53 -7.42
N GLN A 225 -7.94 -12.39 -6.21
CA GLN A 225 -8.41 -13.13 -5.04
C GLN A 225 -8.90 -12.19 -3.94
N ASN A 226 -9.84 -12.72 -3.16
CA ASN A 226 -10.33 -12.10 -1.93
C ASN A 226 -9.69 -12.85 -0.76
N VAL A 227 -8.79 -12.19 -0.05
CA VAL A 227 -8.09 -12.72 1.12
C VAL A 227 -8.78 -12.21 2.38
N THR A 228 -8.95 -13.06 3.39
CA THR A 228 -9.53 -12.65 4.68
C THR A 228 -8.51 -12.82 5.80
N LEU A 229 -8.21 -11.74 6.52
CA LEU A 229 -7.42 -11.73 7.74
C LEU A 229 -8.36 -11.63 8.95
N ARG A 230 -8.32 -12.64 9.83
CA ARG A 230 -9.05 -12.66 11.10
C ARG A 230 -8.06 -12.58 12.25
N GLN A 231 -8.19 -11.57 13.11
CA GLN A 231 -7.30 -11.39 14.24
C GLN A 231 -8.04 -11.08 15.54
N THR A 232 -7.82 -11.91 16.57
CA THR A 232 -8.23 -11.62 17.94
C THR A 232 -7.08 -10.91 18.67
N LEU A 233 -7.35 -9.76 19.28
CA LEU A 233 -6.36 -9.01 20.04
C LEU A 233 -6.34 -9.46 21.50
N GLN A 234 -5.15 -9.41 22.10
CA GLN A 234 -4.96 -9.78 23.50
C GLN A 234 -4.97 -8.54 24.39
N GLU A 235 -5.57 -8.64 25.56
CA GLU A 235 -5.45 -7.62 26.60
C GLU A 235 -4.05 -7.68 27.23
N PRO A 236 -3.47 -6.55 27.68
CA PRO A 236 -2.22 -6.55 28.42
C PRO A 236 -2.37 -7.39 29.70
N ASP A 237 -1.41 -8.28 29.97
CA ASP A 237 -1.42 -9.08 31.19
C ASP A 237 -1.49 -8.18 32.44
N ALA A 238 -2.56 -8.29 33.23
CA ALA A 238 -2.74 -7.57 34.49
C ALA A 238 -1.81 -8.06 35.63
N GLY A 239 -0.92 -9.00 35.34
CA GLY A 239 -0.08 -9.67 36.31
C GLY A 239 1.13 -8.83 36.68
N ILE A 240 1.00 -7.98 37.70
CA ILE A 240 2.04 -7.64 38.71
C ILE A 240 1.43 -6.68 39.78
N VAL A 241 0.36 -5.93 39.46
CA VAL A 241 -0.16 -4.88 40.37
C VAL A 241 -1.31 -5.33 41.29
N SER A 242 -1.93 -6.48 41.04
CA SER A 242 -3.12 -6.94 41.78
C SER A 242 -2.84 -7.99 42.86
N SER A 243 -1.58 -8.38 43.09
CA SER A 243 -1.24 -9.34 44.13
C SER A 243 -1.33 -8.70 45.53
N PRO A 244 -2.32 -9.06 46.38
CA PRO A 244 -2.46 -8.47 47.72
C PRO A 244 -1.31 -8.86 48.65
N TRP A 245 -0.55 -9.92 48.32
CA TRP A 245 0.58 -10.39 49.14
C TRP A 245 1.90 -9.66 48.84
N LEU A 246 2.01 -8.95 47.71
CA LEU A 246 3.17 -8.09 47.39
C LEU A 246 3.26 -6.88 48.34
N TRP A 247 2.13 -6.31 48.75
CA TRP A 247 2.06 -5.29 49.81
C TRP A 247 1.94 -5.88 51.22
N GLY A 248 1.48 -7.14 51.34
CA GLY A 248 1.45 -7.88 52.60
C GLY A 248 2.84 -8.13 53.22
N GLY A 249 3.90 -8.17 52.40
CA GLY A 249 5.29 -8.33 52.86
C GLY A 249 5.96 -7.04 53.36
N VAL A 250 5.54 -5.86 52.90
CA VAL A 250 6.13 -4.57 53.31
C VAL A 250 5.48 -4.02 54.58
N ALA A 251 4.25 -4.43 54.90
CA ALA A 251 3.54 -3.99 56.11
C ALA A 251 3.98 -4.69 57.42
N VAL A 252 4.71 -5.81 57.36
CA VAL A 252 5.11 -6.57 58.57
C VAL A 252 6.41 -6.05 59.22
N ALA A 253 7.15 -5.13 58.59
CA ALA A 253 8.39 -4.61 59.17
C ALA A 253 8.20 -3.42 60.15
N VAL A 254 6.99 -2.85 60.31
CA VAL A 254 6.78 -1.66 61.18
C VAL A 254 5.98 -1.97 62.47
N ALA A 255 5.38 -3.16 62.61
CA ALA A 255 4.52 -3.47 63.76
C ALA A 255 5.16 -4.31 64.89
N ALA A 256 6.49 -4.54 64.86
CA ALA A 256 7.17 -5.42 65.82
C ALA A 256 8.11 -4.73 66.83
N ILE A 257 8.03 -3.41 67.00
CA ILE A 257 8.75 -2.70 68.09
C ILE A 257 7.74 -1.83 68.84
N GLY A 258 6.85 -2.48 69.58
CA GLY A 258 5.70 -1.79 70.18
C GLY A 258 5.27 -2.23 71.56
N VAL A 259 5.84 -3.27 72.17
CA VAL A 259 5.69 -3.51 73.62
C VAL A 259 6.90 -4.30 74.13
N GLY A 260 7.72 -3.66 74.97
CA GLY A 260 8.48 -4.37 76.00
C GLY A 260 9.97 -4.58 75.76
N THR A 261 10.78 -3.51 75.81
CA THR A 261 12.09 -3.56 76.52
C THR A 261 12.53 -2.15 76.89
N PHE A 262 12.21 -1.77 78.12
CA PHE A 262 12.89 -0.70 78.84
C PHE A 262 14.23 -1.25 79.30
N LEU A 263 15.33 -0.95 78.61
CA LEU A 263 16.70 -1.04 79.15
C LEU A 263 17.69 -0.32 78.23
N ALA A 264 17.91 0.96 78.57
CA ALA A 264 19.18 1.68 78.55
C ALA A 264 20.21 1.35 77.45
N LEU A 265 20.21 2.12 76.35
CA LEU A 265 21.43 2.57 75.70
C LEU A 265 21.24 4.00 75.18
N ARG A 266 22.23 4.84 75.50
CA ARG A 266 22.26 6.30 75.30
C ARG A 266 22.37 6.66 73.81
N PRO A 267 21.79 7.79 73.36
CA PRO A 267 22.01 8.30 72.01
C PRO A 267 23.39 8.97 71.93
N GLU A 268 24.22 8.55 70.97
CA GLU A 268 25.30 9.39 70.47
C GLU A 268 24.78 10.14 69.25
N ASP A 269 24.63 11.45 69.41
CA ASP A 269 24.24 12.40 68.38
C ASP A 269 25.28 12.43 67.26
N ARG A 270 24.91 11.99 66.06
CA ARG A 270 25.64 12.32 64.84
C ARG A 270 24.96 13.53 64.19
N LEU A 271 25.39 14.71 64.60
CA LEU A 271 25.01 15.99 64.00
C LEU A 271 25.46 16.00 62.53
N VAL A 272 24.49 16.00 61.61
CA VAL A 272 24.73 16.35 60.21
C VAL A 272 24.59 17.87 60.12
N ASN A 273 25.71 18.56 59.89
CA ASN A 273 25.72 20.01 59.70
C ASN A 273 24.98 20.35 58.40
N VAL A 274 23.80 20.96 58.53
CA VAL A 274 23.09 21.58 57.41
C VAL A 274 23.39 23.07 57.43
N CYS A 275 24.15 23.55 56.45
CA CYS A 275 24.33 24.99 56.24
C CYS A 275 23.06 25.58 55.63
N VAL A 276 22.51 26.60 56.29
CA VAL A 276 21.43 27.42 55.74
C VAL A 276 21.98 28.83 55.51
N ALA A 277 22.42 29.09 54.28
CA ALA A 277 22.85 30.41 53.83
C ALA A 277 21.86 30.97 52.80
N LYS A 278 21.83 32.29 52.65
CA LYS A 278 20.89 32.97 51.74
C LYS A 278 21.36 32.95 50.28
N ASP A 279 22.64 32.64 50.03
CA ASP A 279 23.25 32.50 48.70
C ASP A 279 24.00 31.15 48.60
N PRO A 280 23.81 30.32 47.55
CA PRO A 280 24.34 28.95 47.48
C PRO A 280 25.87 28.82 47.39
N THR A 281 26.61 29.91 47.15
CA THR A 281 28.07 29.89 46.95
C THR A 281 28.87 29.94 48.26
N ASP A 282 28.23 30.25 49.39
CA ASP A 282 28.86 30.26 50.72
C ASP A 282 29.00 28.85 51.35
N CYS A 283 28.50 27.81 50.68
CA CYS A 283 28.56 26.41 51.15
C CYS A 283 29.61 25.58 50.41
N VAL A 284 30.71 26.19 49.97
CA VAL A 284 31.82 25.47 49.33
C VAL A 284 32.88 25.12 50.37
N GLY A 285 32.95 23.84 50.74
CA GLY A 285 34.14 23.26 51.38
C GLY A 285 33.93 22.58 52.72
N LEU A 286 33.05 21.59 52.81
CA LEU A 286 33.13 20.52 53.82
C LEU A 286 32.66 19.21 53.16
N GLN A 287 33.63 18.37 52.78
CA GLN A 287 33.45 16.96 52.46
C GLN A 287 33.21 16.14 53.73
#